data_AF-A0A2V7CTJ8-F1
#
_entry.id   AF-A0A2V7CTJ8-F1
#
_cell.length_a   1.000
_cell.length_b   1.000
_cell.length_c   1.000
_cell.angle_alpha   90.00
_cell.angle_beta   90.00
_cell.angle_gamma   90.00
#
_symmetry.space_group_name_H-M   'P 1'
#
loop_
_entity.id
_entity.type
_entity.pdbx_description
1 polymer ?
#
loop_
_entity_poly.entity_id
_entity_poly.type
_entity_poly.pdbx_seq_one_letter_code
_entity_poly.pdbx_strand_id
1 'polypeptide(L)'
;MAVVGRDVGVGQRVTDRDDPARLRRRDDVDPAEEVPVVGEAADRHDLFGGEVSRRRDVVGLPRIAPGDSEARRQIAGQVHADGQVRQRRELQPDRIADDQRAGGDRRGRLAAESDAAIGAHHDGRPRAAHADARRADRQRARAVRVRDAEAQHAAADADARDHPQGVVAEGGAFAGRGGCRPGTDPRRGIAHGLSPSPGRRKSRPRPGAMLRGNRPGGRSRKVPGENREDRMADKIRVGIVGATVTQGGSGWGQNAHVPALKALPSYELKAVCTAHEDTAKASAAAFGAERAFHRFSDMAAHPEVDLIVVCVRVPGHRELVVAGLQAGKPVFCEWPLGANLAEAEEMAGLARQRSLPTMVGLQGRSDPTILYARDLVQQGYIGEVLTASLSTVAQAQLQRGPGRIWQGVRANGANTLTIAGGHAIDTMCAVLGELAELAARVSTRIPEWRTLEGKPVPVDSPDSISVVGRMASGAEVSINVAAVPSHPSGNRLEIYGRDGALVIRANGALSLGPNQLHAGRGKESMVAMPVPAKYKFTPEGTPAGQPYNVAQAYARAADAVRGGGAFDVDFNLAVRRHKLIDAIERSSATGRAVRLDQ
;
A
#
# COMPACT_ATOMS: atom_id res chain seq x y z
N MET A 1 36.60 -33.95 -62.14
CA MET A 1 36.34 -32.93 -63.18
C MET A 1 37.00 -31.61 -62.78
N ALA A 2 36.93 -30.56 -63.62
CA ALA A 2 37.80 -29.38 -63.56
C ALA A 2 37.77 -28.58 -62.22
N VAL A 3 38.87 -27.99 -61.70
CA VAL A 3 39.66 -26.79 -62.13
C VAL A 3 38.76 -25.51 -62.16
N VAL A 4 39.04 -24.33 -61.59
CA VAL A 4 40.27 -23.50 -61.29
C VAL A 4 40.09 -22.82 -59.90
N GLY A 5 41.08 -22.63 -58.99
CA GLY A 5 42.21 -21.66 -58.95
C GLY A 5 41.76 -20.24 -58.51
N ARG A 6 42.49 -19.37 -57.79
CA ARG A 6 43.92 -19.22 -57.36
C ARG A 6 43.99 -18.35 -56.08
N ASP A 7 44.77 -18.69 -55.04
CA ASP A 7 46.17 -18.30 -54.69
C ASP A 7 46.32 -17.09 -53.72
N VAL A 8 47.16 -17.29 -52.67
CA VAL A 8 48.13 -16.38 -51.99
C VAL A 8 47.71 -14.96 -51.52
N GLY A 9 48.04 -14.48 -50.31
CA GLY A 9 48.73 -15.09 -49.15
C GLY A 9 49.52 -14.07 -48.29
N VAL A 10 49.87 -14.46 -47.04
CA VAL A 10 50.98 -14.00 -46.15
C VAL A 10 51.21 -12.48 -45.93
N GLY A 11 51.34 -11.95 -44.70
CA GLY A 11 51.32 -12.56 -43.36
C GLY A 11 51.83 -11.62 -42.24
N GLN A 12 52.13 -12.22 -41.07
CA GLN A 12 52.88 -11.74 -39.87
C GLN A 12 52.88 -10.22 -39.51
N ARG A 13 52.32 -9.79 -38.37
CA ARG A 13 52.89 -9.87 -36.99
C ARG A 13 54.31 -9.28 -36.82
N VAL A 14 54.44 -8.25 -35.99
CA VAL A 14 55.29 -8.20 -34.77
C VAL A 14 54.88 -6.97 -33.92
N THR A 15 55.37 -6.89 -32.68
CA THR A 15 55.09 -5.87 -31.65
C THR A 15 55.90 -4.57 -31.89
N ASP A 16 55.71 -3.43 -31.20
CA ASP A 16 55.98 -3.18 -29.77
C ASP A 16 55.23 -1.97 -29.17
N ARG A 17 55.48 -1.71 -27.88
CA ARG A 17 55.03 -0.53 -27.12
C ARG A 17 55.90 0.69 -27.42
N ASP A 18 55.37 1.90 -27.23
CA ASP A 18 55.72 2.74 -26.08
C ASP A 18 54.85 4.01 -25.96
N ASP A 19 54.92 4.64 -24.80
CA ASP A 19 54.16 5.80 -24.29
C ASP A 19 55.17 6.95 -24.00
N PRO A 20 54.82 8.20 -23.63
CA PRO A 20 53.60 8.99 -23.85
C PRO A 20 53.87 10.45 -24.38
N ALA A 21 52.78 11.24 -24.48
CA ALA A 21 52.67 12.65 -24.03
C ALA A 21 52.77 13.88 -24.99
N ARG A 22 51.89 14.86 -24.66
CA ARG A 22 51.89 16.33 -24.93
C ARG A 22 51.56 16.89 -26.34
N LEU A 23 50.41 17.59 -26.42
CA LEU A 23 50.24 19.01 -26.83
C LEU A 23 48.75 19.41 -26.63
N ARG A 24 48.40 20.28 -25.67
CA ARG A 24 47.98 21.71 -25.84
C ARG A 24 46.99 21.96 -27.00
N ARG A 25 45.70 22.24 -26.71
CA ARG A 25 45.09 23.56 -26.33
C ARG A 25 45.13 24.62 -27.43
N ARG A 26 43.96 24.97 -27.97
CA ARG A 26 43.42 26.29 -28.38
C ARG A 26 42.02 26.10 -29.00
N ASP A 27 41.10 27.05 -29.12
CA ASP A 27 40.65 28.22 -28.32
C ASP A 27 39.20 28.52 -28.81
N ASP A 28 38.40 29.33 -28.12
CA ASP A 28 36.97 29.58 -28.41
C ASP A 28 36.68 30.49 -29.63
N VAL A 29 35.42 30.51 -30.11
CA VAL A 29 34.68 31.73 -30.56
C VAL A 29 33.20 31.39 -30.91
N ASP A 30 32.31 32.34 -30.61
CA ASP A 30 30.87 32.38 -30.95
C ASP A 30 30.50 33.82 -31.38
N PRO A 31 29.75 34.02 -32.49
CA PRO A 31 29.00 35.26 -32.70
C PRO A 31 27.55 35.05 -33.17
N ALA A 32 26.67 35.97 -32.76
CA ALA A 32 25.24 35.97 -33.08
C ALA A 32 24.81 37.11 -34.03
N GLU A 33 23.55 37.02 -34.48
CA GLU A 33 22.72 38.04 -35.18
C GLU A 33 23.13 38.54 -36.59
N GLU A 34 22.18 38.48 -37.54
CA GLU A 34 21.77 39.66 -38.34
C GLU A 34 20.40 39.44 -39.03
N VAL A 35 19.70 40.52 -39.41
CA VAL A 35 18.35 40.52 -40.02
C VAL A 35 18.15 41.68 -41.00
N PRO A 36 17.60 41.43 -42.21
CA PRO A 36 16.71 42.37 -42.93
C PRO A 36 15.38 41.67 -43.35
N VAL A 37 14.15 42.22 -43.33
CA VAL A 37 13.56 43.59 -43.43
C VAL A 37 13.22 44.03 -44.88
N VAL A 38 12.06 44.72 -45.03
CA VAL A 38 11.38 45.27 -46.24
C VAL A 38 10.62 44.25 -47.12
N GLY A 39 9.36 44.47 -47.54
CA GLY A 39 8.42 45.57 -47.25
C GLY A 39 7.08 45.51 -48.05
N GLU A 40 6.16 46.43 -47.73
CA GLU A 40 5.14 47.16 -48.57
C GLU A 40 4.55 46.51 -49.86
N ALA A 41 3.26 46.63 -50.26
CA ALA A 41 2.00 47.23 -49.76
C ALA A 41 0.81 46.54 -50.52
N ALA A 42 -0.47 46.96 -50.65
CA ALA A 42 -1.29 48.13 -50.26
C ALA A 42 -2.83 47.77 -50.28
N ASP A 43 -3.67 48.70 -49.82
CA ASP A 43 -5.04 49.06 -50.27
C ASP A 43 -6.15 48.05 -50.67
N ARG A 44 -7.22 48.10 -49.83
CA ARG A 44 -8.65 48.34 -50.15
C ARG A 44 -9.58 47.28 -50.79
N HIS A 45 -10.62 46.98 -49.99
CA HIS A 45 -12.06 46.95 -50.30
C HIS A 45 -12.73 45.81 -51.13
N ASP A 46 -13.67 45.16 -50.42
CA ASP A 46 -15.09 44.98 -50.76
C ASP A 46 -15.68 43.63 -51.27
N LEU A 47 -16.73 43.24 -50.52
CA LEU A 47 -17.93 42.45 -50.85
C LEU A 47 -17.85 40.92 -51.15
N PHE A 48 -18.33 40.16 -50.17
CA PHE A 48 -19.19 38.96 -50.25
C PHE A 48 -18.91 37.84 -51.29
N GLY A 49 -18.51 36.67 -50.78
CA GLY A 49 -18.88 35.38 -51.35
C GLY A 49 -17.88 34.25 -51.06
N GLY A 50 -18.37 33.08 -50.62
CA GLY A 50 -17.58 31.84 -50.63
C GLY A 50 -16.97 31.39 -49.30
N GLU A 51 -17.68 30.46 -48.67
CA GLU A 51 -17.21 29.33 -47.85
C GLU A 51 -15.71 29.14 -47.49
N VAL A 52 -15.52 28.91 -46.18
CA VAL A 52 -14.74 27.79 -45.60
C VAL A 52 -13.20 27.88 -45.45
N SER A 53 -12.80 27.67 -44.19
CA SER A 53 -11.62 26.95 -43.67
C SER A 53 -10.43 27.71 -43.06
N ARG A 54 -10.18 27.33 -41.79
CA ARG A 54 -8.90 27.29 -41.04
C ARG A 54 -8.45 28.63 -40.42
N ARG A 55 -7.76 28.62 -39.26
CA ARG A 55 -7.09 27.47 -38.59
C ARG A 55 -7.59 27.19 -37.16
N ARG A 56 -7.54 25.90 -36.80
CA ARG A 56 -7.06 25.44 -35.49
C ARG A 56 -5.71 24.77 -35.76
N ASP A 57 -4.67 25.11 -35.00
CA ASP A 57 -3.36 24.44 -35.06
C ASP A 57 -3.10 23.74 -33.71
N VAL A 58 -3.26 22.41 -33.65
CA VAL A 58 -2.76 21.53 -32.58
C VAL A 58 -2.26 20.24 -33.24
N VAL A 59 -1.06 19.79 -32.84
CA VAL A 59 -0.35 18.63 -33.41
C VAL A 59 -0.75 17.33 -32.67
N GLY A 60 -0.89 16.17 -33.31
CA GLY A 60 -0.84 15.92 -34.76
C GLY A 60 -1.01 14.43 -35.12
N LEU A 61 -1.23 14.18 -36.41
CA LEU A 61 -1.33 12.86 -37.05
C LEU A 61 -0.43 12.83 -38.31
N PRO A 62 -0.02 11.66 -38.81
CA PRO A 62 0.97 11.57 -39.90
C PRO A 62 0.52 12.26 -41.20
N ARG A 63 1.48 12.93 -41.87
CA ARG A 63 1.23 13.67 -43.11
C ARG A 63 1.12 12.72 -44.31
N ILE A 64 -0.04 12.72 -44.97
CA ILE A 64 -0.24 12.09 -46.29
C ILE A 64 0.20 13.08 -47.38
N ALA A 65 0.89 12.60 -48.41
CA ALA A 65 1.43 13.43 -49.48
C ALA A 65 0.34 14.00 -50.41
N PRO A 66 0.52 15.20 -51.00
CA PRO A 66 -0.41 15.74 -52.01
C PRO A 66 -0.37 14.90 -53.29
N GLY A 67 -1.45 14.17 -53.57
CA GLY A 67 -1.61 13.34 -54.77
C GLY A 67 -2.35 12.02 -54.50
N ASP A 68 -2.25 11.50 -53.27
CA ASP A 68 -2.93 10.25 -52.90
C ASP A 68 -4.46 10.45 -52.84
N SER A 69 -5.13 9.90 -53.86
CA SER A 69 -6.59 9.91 -53.99
C SER A 69 -7.27 8.67 -53.38
N GLU A 70 -6.49 7.67 -52.95
CA GLU A 70 -6.99 6.39 -52.45
C GLU A 70 -7.09 6.42 -50.92
N ALA A 71 -6.04 6.88 -50.22
CA ALA A 71 -6.08 7.13 -48.78
C ALA A 71 -7.19 8.13 -48.40
N ARG A 72 -7.45 9.14 -49.24
CA ARG A 72 -8.57 10.08 -49.06
C ARG A 72 -9.94 9.40 -49.16
N ARG A 73 -10.09 8.41 -50.05
CA ARG A 73 -11.35 7.64 -50.21
C ARG A 73 -11.55 6.66 -49.05
N GLN A 74 -10.50 6.02 -48.55
CA GLN A 74 -10.58 5.19 -47.33
C GLN A 74 -11.04 6.00 -46.11
N ILE A 75 -10.43 7.18 -45.85
CA ILE A 75 -10.82 8.02 -44.71
C ILE A 75 -12.29 8.49 -44.82
N ALA A 76 -12.75 8.86 -46.01
CA ALA A 76 -14.16 9.22 -46.24
C ALA A 76 -15.12 8.04 -45.98
N GLY A 77 -14.74 6.82 -46.41
CA GLY A 77 -15.49 5.59 -46.13
C GLY A 77 -15.57 5.29 -44.63
N GLN A 78 -14.47 5.46 -43.89
CA GLN A 78 -14.40 5.25 -42.44
C GLN A 78 -15.39 6.16 -41.69
N VAL A 79 -15.38 7.47 -42.01
CA VAL A 79 -16.29 8.47 -41.41
C VAL A 79 -17.76 8.16 -41.72
N HIS A 80 -18.07 7.65 -42.92
CA HIS A 80 -19.43 7.24 -43.26
C HIS A 80 -19.88 5.99 -42.47
N ALA A 81 -19.00 5.01 -42.28
CA ALA A 81 -19.28 3.82 -41.49
C ALA A 81 -19.55 4.16 -40.00
N ASP A 82 -18.70 4.98 -39.38
CA ASP A 82 -18.88 5.44 -37.99
C ASP A 82 -20.19 6.23 -37.82
N GLY A 83 -20.57 7.03 -38.82
CA GLY A 83 -21.86 7.72 -38.88
C GLY A 83 -23.06 6.76 -38.84
N GLN A 84 -23.04 5.68 -39.64
CA GLN A 84 -24.12 4.68 -39.62
C GLN A 84 -24.16 3.86 -38.32
N VAL A 85 -23.00 3.55 -37.72
CA VAL A 85 -22.92 2.87 -36.41
C VAL A 85 -23.55 3.74 -35.31
N ARG A 86 -23.33 5.06 -35.34
CA ARG A 86 -23.97 6.00 -34.43
C ARG A 86 -25.49 6.05 -34.62
N GLN A 87 -25.96 6.22 -35.86
CA GLN A 87 -27.39 6.28 -36.18
C GLN A 87 -28.15 5.00 -35.75
N ARG A 88 -27.52 3.83 -35.86
CA ARG A 88 -28.11 2.57 -35.37
C ARG A 88 -28.23 2.48 -33.85
N ARG A 89 -27.34 3.13 -33.09
CA ARG A 89 -27.41 3.17 -31.61
C ARG A 89 -28.46 4.15 -31.10
N GLU A 90 -28.62 5.29 -31.77
CA GLU A 90 -29.58 6.33 -31.38
C GLU A 90 -31.05 5.93 -31.67
N LEU A 91 -31.29 4.89 -32.50
CA LEU A 91 -32.62 4.36 -32.84
C LEU A 91 -33.04 3.09 -32.08
N GLN A 92 -32.32 2.68 -31.03
CA GLN A 92 -32.54 1.41 -30.31
C GLN A 92 -33.00 1.44 -28.83
N PRO A 93 -33.31 2.58 -28.16
CA PRO A 93 -33.93 2.54 -26.82
C PRO A 93 -35.38 2.04 -26.77
N ASP A 94 -36.26 2.54 -27.65
CA ASP A 94 -37.71 2.55 -27.42
C ASP A 94 -38.47 1.30 -27.95
N ARG A 95 -37.93 0.10 -27.74
CA ARG A 95 -38.60 -1.18 -28.12
C ARG A 95 -38.50 -2.32 -27.10
N ILE A 96 -38.24 -2.03 -25.83
CA ILE A 96 -38.31 -3.02 -24.72
C ILE A 96 -39.12 -2.44 -23.54
N ALA A 97 -40.33 -1.95 -23.81
CA ALA A 97 -41.22 -1.37 -22.79
C ALA A 97 -42.73 -1.61 -23.00
N ASP A 98 -43.16 -2.32 -24.05
CA ASP A 98 -44.58 -2.50 -24.39
C ASP A 98 -44.85 -3.86 -25.07
N ASP A 99 -44.83 -4.98 -24.31
CA ASP A 99 -45.49 -6.24 -24.76
C ASP A 99 -45.76 -7.31 -23.65
N GLN A 100 -46.27 -6.93 -22.46
CA GLN A 100 -46.77 -7.92 -21.47
C GLN A 100 -48.02 -7.47 -20.67
N ARG A 101 -49.14 -7.15 -21.36
CA ARG A 101 -50.50 -7.16 -20.76
C ARG A 101 -51.63 -7.39 -21.78
N ALA A 102 -52.05 -8.65 -22.03
CA ALA A 102 -53.46 -9.07 -22.15
C ALA A 102 -53.65 -10.52 -22.68
N GLY A 103 -54.49 -11.33 -22.00
CA GLY A 103 -55.16 -12.54 -22.56
C GLY A 103 -54.30 -13.81 -22.78
N GLY A 104 -54.89 -15.02 -22.86
CA GLY A 104 -56.31 -15.35 -22.61
C GLY A 104 -56.78 -16.79 -22.94
N ASP A 105 -56.47 -17.76 -22.07
CA ASP A 105 -57.24 -18.99 -21.74
C ASP A 105 -57.46 -20.15 -22.79
N ARG A 106 -57.44 -21.40 -22.25
CA ARG A 106 -57.94 -22.72 -22.72
C ARG A 106 -57.19 -23.62 -23.74
N ARG A 107 -57.27 -24.93 -23.37
CA ARG A 107 -57.03 -26.20 -24.12
C ARG A 107 -55.55 -26.59 -24.32
N GLY A 108 -55.09 -27.80 -23.98
CA GLY A 108 -55.68 -28.90 -23.20
C GLY A 108 -55.12 -30.29 -23.54
N ARG A 109 -55.33 -31.28 -22.63
CA ARG A 109 -54.93 -32.72 -22.67
C ARG A 109 -53.47 -33.02 -22.22
N LEU A 110 -53.28 -33.89 -21.20
CA LEU A 110 -52.99 -35.36 -21.20
C LEU A 110 -51.54 -35.69 -21.61
N ALA A 111 -50.78 -36.60 -20.96
CA ALA A 111 -50.93 -37.37 -19.71
C ALA A 111 -49.50 -37.60 -19.09
N ALA A 112 -49.35 -37.93 -17.80
CA ALA A 112 -49.11 -39.28 -17.21
C ALA A 112 -47.93 -40.09 -17.83
N GLU A 113 -47.14 -40.87 -17.08
CA GLU A 113 -47.16 -41.26 -15.64
C GLU A 113 -45.89 -40.67 -14.94
N SER A 114 -45.14 -41.19 -13.96
CA SER A 114 -45.15 -42.30 -12.96
C SER A 114 -44.01 -41.99 -11.93
N ASP A 115 -43.95 -42.44 -10.67
CA ASP A 115 -44.91 -43.17 -9.81
C ASP A 115 -44.62 -43.00 -8.28
N ALA A 116 -45.48 -43.61 -7.46
CA ALA A 116 -45.36 -44.23 -6.12
C ALA A 116 -44.04 -44.25 -5.31
N ALA A 117 -44.04 -44.24 -3.97
CA ALA A 117 -45.06 -44.03 -2.90
C ALA A 117 -44.28 -43.85 -1.53
N ILE A 118 -44.75 -43.90 -0.27
CA ILE A 118 -45.97 -44.31 0.48
C ILE A 118 -46.05 -43.39 1.75
N GLY A 119 -47.17 -43.03 2.39
CA GLY A 119 -48.59 -43.28 2.05
C GLY A 119 -49.57 -43.57 3.22
N ALA A 120 -49.34 -43.14 4.48
CA ALA A 120 -50.18 -43.55 5.64
C ALA A 120 -50.66 -42.40 6.59
N HIS A 121 -51.99 -42.18 6.59
CA HIS A 121 -52.92 -41.62 7.61
C HIS A 121 -52.63 -40.28 8.36
N HIS A 122 -53.55 -39.30 8.51
CA HIS A 122 -54.98 -39.26 8.95
C HIS A 122 -55.21 -39.48 10.47
N ASP A 123 -56.12 -38.78 11.18
CA ASP A 123 -56.90 -37.54 10.92
C ASP A 123 -57.43 -36.97 12.28
N GLY A 124 -57.77 -35.66 12.39
CA GLY A 124 -58.14 -35.06 13.70
C GLY A 124 -58.91 -33.72 13.69
N ARG A 125 -60.24 -33.79 13.58
CA ARG A 125 -61.25 -32.70 13.51
C ARG A 125 -61.52 -31.97 14.87
N PRO A 126 -62.35 -30.88 14.95
CA PRO A 126 -62.56 -29.73 14.05
C PRO A 126 -62.79 -28.33 14.76
N ARG A 127 -63.09 -27.32 13.91
CA ARG A 127 -63.55 -25.92 14.14
C ARG A 127 -64.67 -25.65 15.18
N ALA A 128 -64.70 -24.40 15.69
CA ALA A 128 -65.89 -23.59 16.00
C ALA A 128 -65.60 -22.07 15.78
N ALA A 129 -66.61 -21.17 15.79
CA ALA A 129 -66.54 -19.88 15.07
C ALA A 129 -67.39 -18.70 15.61
N HIS A 130 -67.04 -17.46 15.20
CA HIS A 130 -67.76 -16.16 15.35
C HIS A 130 -67.99 -15.65 16.81
N ALA A 131 -68.32 -14.38 17.10
CA ALA A 131 -68.87 -13.29 16.27
C ALA A 131 -68.46 -11.84 16.70
N ASP A 132 -68.80 -10.89 15.82
CA ASP A 132 -69.16 -9.45 15.99
C ASP A 132 -68.26 -8.42 16.73
N ALA A 133 -67.97 -7.32 16.02
CA ALA A 133 -67.95 -5.94 16.52
C ALA A 133 -68.00 -4.96 15.31
N ARG A 134 -68.62 -3.77 15.45
CA ARG A 134 -68.78 -2.78 14.35
C ARG A 134 -68.34 -1.36 14.73
N ARG A 135 -68.05 -0.59 13.66
CA ARG A 135 -68.00 0.90 13.52
C ARG A 135 -66.74 1.67 13.97
N ALA A 136 -66.43 2.64 13.10
CA ALA A 136 -65.62 3.85 13.27
C ALA A 136 -64.09 3.67 13.51
N ASP A 137 -63.21 4.57 13.05
CA ASP A 137 -63.46 5.84 12.33
C ASP A 137 -62.48 6.10 11.17
N ARG A 138 -62.75 7.11 10.35
CA ARG A 138 -61.90 7.56 9.22
C ARG A 138 -61.28 8.92 9.51
N GLN A 139 -59.96 9.02 9.43
CA GLN A 139 -59.28 10.30 9.15
C GLN A 139 -58.42 10.20 7.88
N ARG A 140 -58.40 11.28 7.09
CA ARG A 140 -57.64 11.40 5.84
C ARG A 140 -56.42 12.29 6.06
N ALA A 141 -55.21 11.78 5.82
CA ALA A 141 -54.07 12.65 5.54
C ALA A 141 -54.18 13.22 4.12
N ARG A 142 -53.86 14.51 3.94
CA ARG A 142 -53.75 15.14 2.61
C ARG A 142 -52.32 14.99 2.08
N ALA A 143 -52.16 14.48 0.87
CA ALA A 143 -50.91 14.67 0.11
C ALA A 143 -50.91 16.04 -0.56
N VAL A 144 -49.85 16.82 -0.35
CA VAL A 144 -49.60 18.10 -1.04
C VAL A 144 -48.57 17.84 -2.13
N ARG A 145 -48.81 18.33 -3.35
CA ARG A 145 -47.84 18.27 -4.44
C ARG A 145 -46.73 19.30 -4.19
N VAL A 146 -45.47 18.87 -4.25
CA VAL A 146 -44.33 19.76 -4.53
C VAL A 146 -44.12 19.77 -6.05
N ARG A 147 -43.69 20.91 -6.60
CA ARG A 147 -43.40 21.08 -8.04
C ARG A 147 -41.93 20.79 -8.33
N ASP A 148 -41.66 20.52 -9.60
CA ASP A 148 -40.33 20.48 -10.18
C ASP A 148 -39.58 21.81 -9.96
N ALA A 149 -38.26 21.72 -9.88
CA ALA A 149 -37.34 22.86 -9.86
C ALA A 149 -36.30 22.67 -10.96
N GLU A 150 -36.20 23.65 -11.86
CA GLU A 150 -35.35 23.59 -13.04
C GLU A 150 -33.86 23.74 -12.68
N ALA A 151 -32.99 23.05 -13.41
CA ALA A 151 -31.54 23.21 -13.26
C ALA A 151 -31.07 24.46 -14.00
N GLN A 152 -30.37 25.37 -13.29
CA GLN A 152 -29.64 26.48 -13.91
C GLN A 152 -28.13 26.21 -13.85
N HIS A 153 -27.48 26.26 -15.01
CA HIS A 153 -26.03 26.32 -15.09
C HIS A 153 -25.55 27.75 -14.80
N ALA A 154 -24.54 27.87 -13.94
CA ALA A 154 -23.67 29.03 -13.89
C ALA A 154 -22.21 28.52 -13.82
N ALA A 155 -21.39 28.93 -14.80
CA ALA A 155 -19.96 28.68 -14.81
C ALA A 155 -19.23 30.01 -14.59
N ALA A 156 -18.16 30.00 -13.80
CA ALA A 156 -17.25 31.13 -13.64
C ALA A 156 -15.87 30.61 -13.23
N ASP A 157 -14.92 30.61 -14.16
CA ASP A 157 -13.50 30.56 -13.85
C ASP A 157 -13.04 31.92 -13.34
N ALA A 158 -12.23 31.94 -12.27
CA ALA A 158 -11.53 33.14 -11.80
C ALA A 158 -10.26 32.76 -11.00
N ASP A 159 -9.17 32.49 -11.71
CA ASP A 159 -7.83 32.34 -11.13
C ASP A 159 -7.19 33.74 -10.96
N ALA A 160 -6.81 34.11 -9.73
CA ALA A 160 -6.24 35.43 -9.41
C ALA A 160 -5.25 35.33 -8.24
N ARG A 161 -4.19 36.15 -8.28
CA ARG A 161 -2.96 35.99 -7.48
C ARG A 161 -2.77 37.10 -6.44
N ASP A 162 -1.67 36.98 -5.68
CA ASP A 162 -1.21 37.79 -4.55
C ASP A 162 -1.50 39.31 -4.55
N HIS A 163 -1.83 39.79 -3.33
CA HIS A 163 -1.24 40.91 -2.56
C HIS A 163 -0.35 41.97 -3.29
N PRO A 164 -0.38 43.26 -2.86
CA PRO A 164 -0.13 43.60 -1.44
C PRO A 164 -0.77 44.86 -0.79
N GLN A 165 -0.68 44.88 0.55
CA GLN A 165 -0.56 46.01 1.50
C GLN A 165 -1.55 47.21 1.52
N GLY A 166 -2.24 47.34 2.67
CA GLY A 166 -2.01 48.49 3.57
C GLY A 166 -3.06 49.61 3.66
N VAL A 167 -3.84 49.63 4.76
CA VAL A 167 -4.51 50.84 5.28
C VAL A 167 -4.45 50.87 6.82
N VAL A 168 -4.30 52.09 7.34
CA VAL A 168 -4.32 52.57 8.73
C VAL A 168 -5.46 52.03 9.61
N ALA A 169 -5.21 51.95 10.93
CA ALA A 169 -6.24 51.93 11.96
C ALA A 169 -5.97 53.00 13.03
N GLU A 170 -6.90 53.93 13.23
CA GLU A 170 -6.90 54.94 14.30
C GLU A 170 -8.25 54.97 15.05
N GLY A 171 -8.22 55.52 16.27
CA GLY A 171 -9.37 56.24 16.88
C GLY A 171 -10.65 55.45 17.19
N GLY A 172 -10.82 55.02 18.43
CA GLY A 172 -12.07 54.33 18.84
C GLY A 172 -12.35 54.23 20.35
N ALA A 173 -11.78 55.11 21.18
CA ALA A 173 -11.95 55.02 22.63
C ALA A 173 -13.24 55.70 23.12
N PHE A 174 -14.19 54.90 23.62
CA PHE A 174 -15.28 55.38 24.49
C PHE A 174 -15.37 54.55 25.76
N ALA A 175 -14.69 55.01 26.82
CA ALA A 175 -14.80 54.45 28.16
C ALA A 175 -16.02 55.05 28.87
N GLY A 176 -16.83 54.22 29.54
CA GLY A 176 -17.98 54.72 30.27
C GLY A 176 -18.81 53.68 31.00
N ARG A 177 -18.44 53.33 32.24
CA ARG A 177 -19.38 53.10 33.35
C ARG A 177 -18.69 52.97 34.73
N GLY A 178 -19.36 53.57 35.70
CA GLY A 178 -19.09 53.62 37.14
C GLY A 178 -18.27 52.50 37.78
N GLY A 179 -17.25 52.90 38.53
CA GLY A 179 -16.68 52.07 39.58
C GLY A 179 -17.56 52.10 40.85
N CYS A 180 -17.70 50.96 41.51
CA CYS A 180 -18.12 50.89 42.91
C CYS A 180 -17.65 49.58 43.56
N ARG A 181 -16.75 49.71 44.54
CA ARG A 181 -16.40 48.71 45.58
C ARG A 181 -16.22 49.51 46.88
N PRO A 182 -16.60 48.97 48.04
CA PRO A 182 -15.62 48.24 48.87
C PRO A 182 -15.96 46.75 49.05
N GLY A 183 -15.17 46.04 49.86
CA GLY A 183 -15.37 44.62 50.22
C GLY A 183 -15.23 44.38 51.72
N THR A 184 -14.70 43.19 52.09
CA THR A 184 -14.81 42.46 53.38
C THR A 184 -16.19 41.81 53.58
N ASP A 185 -16.35 40.65 54.23
CA ASP A 185 -15.38 39.73 54.90
C ASP A 185 -15.73 38.24 54.55
N PRO A 186 -14.98 37.20 54.98
CA PRO A 186 -14.97 35.89 54.30
C PRO A 186 -15.62 34.72 55.09
N ARG A 187 -15.29 33.49 54.66
CA ARG A 187 -15.57 32.16 55.26
C ARG A 187 -16.92 31.51 54.91
N ARG A 188 -16.84 30.45 54.10
CA ARG A 188 -17.14 29.08 54.54
C ARG A 188 -16.41 28.07 53.65
N GLY A 189 -15.55 27.25 54.25
CA GLY A 189 -15.02 26.06 53.60
C GLY A 189 -15.84 24.84 54.00
N ILE A 190 -15.94 23.85 53.10
CA ILE A 190 -16.37 22.49 53.44
C ILE A 190 -15.28 21.55 52.91
N ALA A 191 -14.68 20.80 53.83
CA ALA A 191 -13.86 19.64 53.50
C ALA A 191 -14.70 18.38 53.75
N HIS A 192 -14.51 17.34 52.93
CA HIS A 192 -14.95 15.99 53.27
C HIS A 192 -13.74 15.13 53.60
N GLY A 193 -13.82 14.44 54.74
CA GLY A 193 -12.67 13.78 55.38
C GLY A 193 -12.43 12.34 54.93
N LEU A 194 -11.25 11.85 55.30
CA LEU A 194 -10.84 10.44 55.20
C LEU A 194 -11.30 9.63 56.42
N SER A 195 -11.36 8.30 56.25
CA SER A 195 -11.23 7.20 57.26
C SER A 195 -12.47 6.30 57.40
N PRO A 196 -12.32 5.02 57.85
CA PRO A 196 -11.14 4.14 57.81
C PRO A 196 -11.42 2.72 57.23
N SER A 197 -10.36 1.95 57.00
CA SER A 197 -10.43 0.55 56.56
C SER A 197 -10.44 -0.47 57.72
N PRO A 198 -11.05 -1.67 57.55
CA PRO A 198 -10.70 -2.86 58.34
C PRO A 198 -9.60 -3.67 57.62
N GLY A 199 -8.56 -4.09 58.35
CA GLY A 199 -7.32 -4.61 57.77
C GLY A 199 -7.27 -6.12 57.49
N ARG A 200 -6.21 -6.54 56.78
CA ARG A 200 -5.70 -7.93 56.79
C ARG A 200 -4.18 -7.94 57.02
N ARG A 201 -3.72 -8.92 57.80
CA ARG A 201 -2.33 -9.01 58.31
C ARG A 201 -1.32 -9.35 57.21
N LYS A 202 -0.12 -8.76 57.28
CA LYS A 202 1.12 -9.34 56.73
C LYS A 202 1.92 -9.98 57.86
N SER A 203 2.38 -11.21 57.69
CA SER A 203 3.20 -11.95 58.66
C SER A 203 4.69 -11.69 58.43
N ARG A 204 5.44 -11.47 59.53
CA ARG A 204 6.90 -11.58 59.58
C ARG A 204 7.27 -12.91 60.25
N PRO A 205 8.21 -13.71 59.70
CA PRO A 205 8.84 -14.79 60.47
C PRO A 205 9.84 -14.23 61.50
N ARG A 206 10.10 -14.99 62.56
CA ARG A 206 11.18 -14.74 63.54
C ARG A 206 12.42 -15.59 63.19
N PRO A 207 13.64 -15.18 63.54
CA PRO A 207 14.82 -16.05 63.49
C PRO A 207 14.79 -17.08 64.64
N GLY A 208 15.37 -18.26 64.43
CA GLY A 208 15.43 -19.30 65.48
C GLY A 208 16.31 -20.50 65.16
N ALA A 209 17.44 -20.59 65.89
CA ALA A 209 18.25 -21.76 66.22
C ALA A 209 18.85 -22.68 65.11
N MET A 210 20.08 -23.12 65.37
CA MET A 210 20.86 -24.07 64.59
C MET A 210 20.43 -25.52 64.86
N LEU A 211 20.66 -26.42 63.90
CA LEU A 211 21.08 -27.80 64.19
C LEU A 211 22.02 -28.31 63.08
N ARG A 212 22.90 -29.27 63.38
CA ARG A 212 23.91 -29.83 62.45
C ARG A 212 23.37 -31.03 61.67
N GLY A 213 23.81 -31.20 60.41
CA GLY A 213 23.55 -32.39 59.59
C GLY A 213 24.51 -32.49 58.39
N ASN A 214 25.09 -33.67 58.19
CA ASN A 214 26.23 -33.95 57.29
C ASN A 214 26.04 -33.63 55.79
N ARG A 215 27.15 -33.30 55.11
CA ARG A 215 27.36 -33.59 53.66
C ARG A 215 27.87 -35.04 53.51
N PRO A 216 27.61 -35.71 52.37
CA PRO A 216 28.52 -35.62 51.21
C PRO A 216 27.76 -35.20 49.93
N GLY A 217 28.37 -34.88 48.79
CA GLY A 217 29.80 -34.82 48.44
C GLY A 217 29.94 -34.64 46.91
N GLY A 218 29.98 -33.40 46.42
CA GLY A 218 29.96 -33.08 44.99
C GLY A 218 31.33 -32.68 44.43
N ARG A 219 31.73 -33.28 43.29
CA ARG A 219 32.99 -32.96 42.60
C ARG A 219 32.93 -31.56 41.96
N SER A 220 33.91 -30.72 42.24
CA SER A 220 34.10 -29.43 41.54
C SER A 220 34.56 -29.67 40.10
N ARG A 221 33.75 -29.27 39.11
CA ARG A 221 34.24 -29.07 37.74
C ARG A 221 34.82 -27.66 37.65
N LYS A 222 36.10 -27.55 37.26
CA LYS A 222 36.70 -26.27 36.87
C LYS A 222 35.91 -25.69 35.70
N VAL A 223 35.49 -24.44 35.81
CA VAL A 223 35.04 -23.63 34.66
C VAL A 223 36.31 -23.07 34.01
N PRO A 224 36.60 -23.32 32.72
CA PRO A 224 37.66 -22.63 32.00
C PRO A 224 37.35 -21.13 31.93
N GLY A 225 38.37 -20.27 32.09
CA GLY A 225 38.16 -18.83 32.12
C GLY A 225 37.64 -18.28 30.79
N GLU A 226 36.70 -17.34 30.85
CA GLU A 226 36.27 -16.58 29.67
C GLU A 226 37.38 -15.59 29.27
N ASN A 227 38.06 -15.85 28.15
CA ASN A 227 38.87 -14.83 27.48
C ASN A 227 37.94 -13.70 27.02
N ARG A 228 38.14 -12.49 27.56
CA ARG A 228 37.22 -11.35 27.37
C ARG A 228 37.35 -10.61 26.04
N GLU A 229 38.12 -11.14 25.10
CA GLU A 229 38.47 -10.47 23.83
C GLU A 229 37.97 -11.22 22.59
N ASP A 230 37.40 -12.42 22.73
CA ASP A 230 37.10 -13.34 21.62
C ASP A 230 35.60 -13.63 21.44
N ARG A 231 34.74 -12.63 21.73
CA ARG A 231 33.34 -12.59 21.26
C ARG A 231 33.14 -11.43 20.29
N MET A 232 33.60 -11.64 19.05
CA MET A 232 32.87 -11.10 17.89
C MET A 232 31.39 -11.45 18.10
N ALA A 233 30.52 -10.46 18.22
CA ALA A 233 29.12 -10.70 18.59
C ALA A 233 28.46 -11.64 17.57
N ASP A 234 27.90 -12.76 18.05
CA ASP A 234 27.35 -13.83 17.20
C ASP A 234 26.37 -13.25 16.18
N LYS A 235 26.78 -13.26 14.90
CA LYS A 235 25.98 -12.72 13.81
C LYS A 235 24.83 -13.67 13.51
N ILE A 236 23.66 -13.10 13.23
CA ILE A 236 22.53 -13.87 12.73
C ILE A 236 22.85 -14.25 11.27
N ARG A 237 23.14 -15.54 11.02
CA ARG A 237 23.50 -16.06 9.70
C ARG A 237 22.25 -16.31 8.88
N VAL A 238 22.09 -15.57 7.80
CA VAL A 238 20.86 -15.51 7.00
C VAL A 238 20.95 -16.38 5.75
N GLY A 239 19.91 -17.19 5.53
CA GLY A 239 19.63 -17.87 4.27
C GLY A 239 18.44 -17.24 3.57
N ILE A 240 18.66 -16.59 2.42
CA ILE A 240 17.58 -15.92 1.65
C ILE A 240 17.13 -16.76 0.45
N VAL A 241 15.84 -17.08 0.39
CA VAL A 241 15.23 -17.69 -0.80
C VAL A 241 14.54 -16.63 -1.66
N GLY A 242 14.87 -16.59 -2.95
CA GLY A 242 14.30 -15.65 -3.92
C GLY A 242 15.17 -14.43 -4.27
N ALA A 243 16.33 -14.25 -3.62
CA ALA A 243 17.36 -13.34 -4.13
C ALA A 243 18.10 -13.98 -5.29
N THR A 244 17.89 -13.48 -6.51
CA THR A 244 18.56 -13.95 -7.73
C THR A 244 19.07 -12.78 -8.57
N VAL A 245 20.24 -12.96 -9.20
CA VAL A 245 20.82 -12.01 -10.18
C VAL A 245 20.17 -12.09 -11.57
N THR A 246 19.32 -13.09 -11.82
CA THR A 246 18.73 -13.31 -13.14
C THR A 246 17.67 -12.28 -13.51
N GLN A 247 17.74 -11.74 -14.74
CA GLN A 247 16.65 -10.98 -15.34
C GLN A 247 15.34 -11.79 -15.30
N GLY A 248 14.21 -11.11 -15.03
CA GLY A 248 12.90 -11.76 -14.79
C GLY A 248 12.63 -12.18 -13.33
N GLY A 249 13.64 -12.11 -12.45
CA GLY A 249 13.47 -12.21 -11.00
C GLY A 249 12.64 -11.07 -10.40
N SER A 250 12.39 -11.10 -9.09
CA SER A 250 11.65 -10.02 -8.42
C SER A 250 12.46 -8.73 -8.27
N GLY A 251 13.80 -8.83 -8.23
CA GLY A 251 14.71 -7.74 -7.89
C GLY A 251 14.70 -7.37 -6.40
N TRP A 252 13.60 -7.58 -5.67
CA TRP A 252 13.45 -7.16 -4.28
C TRP A 252 14.49 -7.79 -3.33
N GLY A 253 14.75 -9.10 -3.47
CA GLY A 253 15.80 -9.79 -2.71
C GLY A 253 17.19 -9.17 -2.90
N GLN A 254 17.54 -8.85 -4.15
CA GLN A 254 18.81 -8.25 -4.53
C GLN A 254 18.92 -6.76 -4.16
N ASN A 255 17.83 -6.00 -4.30
CA ASN A 255 17.84 -4.55 -4.21
C ASN A 255 17.51 -4.02 -2.82
N ALA A 256 16.78 -4.79 -2.01
CA ALA A 256 16.42 -4.45 -0.64
C ALA A 256 17.15 -5.31 0.38
N HIS A 257 16.87 -6.62 0.45
CA HIS A 257 17.41 -7.45 1.54
C HIS A 257 18.93 -7.62 1.52
N VAL A 258 19.54 -7.91 0.37
CA VAL A 258 21.01 -8.11 0.27
C VAL A 258 21.79 -6.85 0.73
N PRO A 259 21.54 -5.64 0.19
CA PRO A 259 22.20 -4.43 0.69
C PRO A 259 21.80 -4.04 2.13
N ALA A 260 20.55 -4.31 2.55
CA ALA A 260 20.15 -4.07 3.94
C ALA A 260 20.91 -4.95 4.95
N LEU A 261 21.07 -6.24 4.65
CA LEU A 261 21.84 -7.17 5.48
C LEU A 261 23.33 -6.81 5.48
N LYS A 262 23.90 -6.44 4.33
CA LYS A 262 25.31 -5.99 4.23
C LYS A 262 25.62 -4.72 5.00
N ALA A 263 24.63 -3.85 5.23
CA ALA A 263 24.80 -2.62 6.01
C ALA A 263 24.79 -2.83 7.53
N LEU A 264 24.51 -4.04 8.03
CA LEU A 264 24.29 -4.31 9.46
C LEU A 264 25.34 -5.27 10.04
N PRO A 265 26.14 -4.87 11.04
CA PRO A 265 27.18 -5.73 11.61
C PRO A 265 26.62 -6.95 12.37
N SER A 266 25.37 -6.90 12.82
CA SER A 266 24.66 -7.99 13.52
C SER A 266 24.25 -9.16 12.61
N TYR A 267 24.42 -9.04 11.30
CA TYR A 267 23.94 -10.01 10.32
C TYR A 267 25.06 -10.50 9.40
N GLU A 268 24.86 -11.71 8.85
CA GLU A 268 25.71 -12.28 7.81
C GLU A 268 24.84 -12.90 6.71
N LEU A 269 25.10 -12.56 5.45
CA LEU A 269 24.45 -13.21 4.32
C LEU A 269 25.15 -14.55 4.04
N LYS A 270 24.86 -15.57 4.86
CA LYS A 270 25.53 -16.88 4.78
C LYS A 270 25.13 -17.67 3.54
N ALA A 271 23.86 -17.65 3.18
CA ALA A 271 23.30 -18.53 2.16
C ALA A 271 22.29 -17.83 1.23
N VAL A 272 22.22 -18.32 -0.01
CA VAL A 272 21.16 -17.99 -0.97
C VAL A 272 20.50 -19.26 -1.51
N CYS A 273 19.19 -19.19 -1.79
CA CYS A 273 18.45 -20.24 -2.46
C CYS A 273 17.67 -19.70 -3.66
N THR A 274 17.80 -20.36 -4.81
CA THR A 274 17.02 -20.10 -6.03
C THR A 274 16.42 -21.42 -6.55
N ALA A 275 15.76 -21.39 -7.72
CA ALA A 275 15.14 -22.58 -8.31
C ALA A 275 16.11 -23.48 -9.10
N HIS A 276 17.31 -22.99 -9.45
CA HIS A 276 18.26 -23.69 -10.34
C HIS A 276 19.70 -23.47 -9.89
N GLU A 277 20.51 -24.54 -9.88
CA GLU A 277 21.85 -24.56 -9.29
C GLU A 277 22.78 -23.45 -9.81
N ASP A 278 22.84 -23.22 -11.11
CA ASP A 278 23.70 -22.19 -11.70
C ASP A 278 23.29 -20.78 -11.27
N THR A 279 21.99 -20.53 -11.13
CA THR A 279 21.46 -19.24 -10.67
C THR A 279 21.71 -19.04 -9.17
N ALA A 280 21.75 -20.12 -8.39
CA ALA A 280 22.14 -20.07 -6.98
C ALA A 280 23.63 -19.76 -6.83
N LYS A 281 24.50 -20.45 -7.59
CA LYS A 281 25.95 -20.21 -7.63
C LYS A 281 26.28 -18.78 -8.07
N ALA A 282 25.67 -18.31 -9.15
CA ALA A 282 25.85 -16.93 -9.64
C ALA A 282 25.40 -15.88 -8.62
N SER A 283 24.28 -16.12 -7.93
CA SER A 283 23.77 -15.22 -6.89
C SER A 283 24.65 -15.25 -5.63
N ALA A 284 25.17 -16.41 -5.24
CA ALA A 284 26.10 -16.53 -4.12
C ALA A 284 27.39 -15.76 -4.40
N ALA A 285 27.99 -15.93 -5.58
CA ALA A 285 29.19 -15.21 -6.00
C ALA A 285 28.96 -13.69 -6.06
N ALA A 286 27.87 -13.23 -6.68
CA ALA A 286 27.57 -11.81 -6.80
C ALA A 286 27.21 -11.13 -5.47
N PHE A 287 26.55 -11.85 -4.56
CA PHE A 287 26.15 -11.32 -3.26
C PHE A 287 27.18 -11.58 -2.16
N GLY A 288 28.20 -12.42 -2.39
CA GLY A 288 29.22 -12.78 -1.39
C GLY A 288 28.71 -13.73 -0.31
N ALA A 289 27.79 -14.64 -0.67
CA ALA A 289 27.28 -15.67 0.24
C ALA A 289 28.12 -16.94 0.16
N GLU A 290 28.42 -17.56 1.30
CA GLU A 290 29.30 -18.74 1.39
C GLU A 290 28.63 -20.06 0.96
N ARG A 291 27.29 -20.08 0.86
CA ARG A 291 26.50 -21.25 0.46
C ARG A 291 25.49 -20.91 -0.64
N ALA A 292 25.41 -21.79 -1.64
CA ALA A 292 24.44 -21.73 -2.74
C ALA A 292 23.56 -22.97 -2.72
N PHE A 293 22.23 -22.80 -2.60
CA PHE A 293 21.27 -23.89 -2.60
C PHE A 293 20.29 -23.77 -3.78
N HIS A 294 19.90 -24.91 -4.35
CA HIS A 294 18.78 -24.99 -5.31
C HIS A 294 17.60 -25.83 -4.78
N ARG A 295 17.73 -26.31 -3.54
CA ARG A 295 16.72 -27.06 -2.79
C ARG A 295 16.50 -26.37 -1.46
N PHE A 296 15.29 -25.93 -1.20
CA PHE A 296 14.98 -25.18 0.01
C PHE A 296 15.11 -26.02 1.28
N SER A 297 14.78 -27.32 1.21
CA SER A 297 15.01 -28.32 2.26
C SER A 297 16.44 -28.28 2.80
N ASP A 298 17.40 -28.20 1.89
CA ASP A 298 18.83 -28.38 2.18
C ASP A 298 19.39 -27.10 2.86
N MET A 299 18.88 -25.93 2.47
CA MET A 299 19.14 -24.66 3.18
C MET A 299 18.45 -24.63 4.55
N ALA A 300 17.20 -25.08 4.64
CA ALA A 300 16.41 -25.04 5.87
C ALA A 300 16.92 -26.00 6.94
N ALA A 301 17.47 -27.16 6.55
CA ALA A 301 18.13 -28.09 7.45
C ALA A 301 19.56 -27.66 7.86
N HIS A 302 20.15 -26.65 7.19
CA HIS A 302 21.57 -26.34 7.34
C HIS A 302 21.92 -25.80 8.75
N PRO A 303 22.97 -26.29 9.43
CA PRO A 303 23.33 -25.86 10.79
C PRO A 303 23.96 -24.46 10.84
N GLU A 304 24.42 -23.92 9.70
CA GLU A 304 24.95 -22.55 9.62
C GLU A 304 23.92 -21.49 9.23
N VAL A 305 22.63 -21.84 9.10
CA VAL A 305 21.55 -20.86 8.81
C VAL A 305 20.70 -20.67 10.06
N ASP A 306 20.71 -19.46 10.62
CA ASP A 306 19.97 -19.10 11.84
C ASP A 306 18.61 -18.45 11.53
N LEU A 307 18.52 -17.77 10.39
CA LEU A 307 17.31 -17.08 9.93
C LEU A 307 17.06 -17.39 8.45
N ILE A 308 15.83 -17.79 8.12
CA ILE A 308 15.37 -17.88 6.73
C ILE A 308 14.67 -16.57 6.35
N VAL A 309 14.97 -16.04 5.16
CA VAL A 309 14.24 -14.92 4.54
C VAL A 309 13.53 -15.41 3.29
N VAL A 310 12.19 -15.40 3.30
CA VAL A 310 11.33 -15.77 2.17
C VAL A 310 10.96 -14.52 1.37
N CYS A 311 11.56 -14.38 0.18
CA CYS A 311 11.44 -13.22 -0.70
C CYS A 311 11.14 -13.66 -2.15
N VAL A 312 10.07 -14.43 -2.34
CA VAL A 312 9.68 -14.99 -3.65
C VAL A 312 8.44 -14.28 -4.22
N ARG A 313 7.58 -14.99 -4.97
CA ARG A 313 6.23 -14.51 -5.34
C ARG A 313 5.24 -15.04 -4.30
N VAL A 314 4.25 -14.25 -3.92
CA VAL A 314 3.33 -14.55 -2.80
C VAL A 314 2.73 -15.97 -2.82
N PRO A 315 2.30 -16.56 -3.96
CA PRO A 315 1.82 -17.95 -3.99
C PRO A 315 2.82 -19.01 -3.49
N GLY A 316 4.13 -18.71 -3.49
CA GLY A 316 5.18 -19.57 -2.94
C GLY A 316 5.57 -19.26 -1.48
N HIS A 317 4.95 -18.26 -0.83
CA HIS A 317 5.29 -17.92 0.56
C HIS A 317 4.91 -19.06 1.51
N ARG A 318 3.65 -19.54 1.42
CA ARG A 318 3.11 -20.59 2.29
C ARG A 318 4.01 -21.82 2.39
N GLU A 319 4.41 -22.40 1.26
CA GLU A 319 5.22 -23.61 1.21
C GLU A 319 6.58 -23.42 1.91
N LEU A 320 7.31 -22.36 1.54
CA LEU A 320 8.66 -22.09 2.04
C LEU A 320 8.65 -21.68 3.52
N VAL A 321 7.67 -20.89 3.95
CA VAL A 321 7.50 -20.50 5.36
C VAL A 321 7.14 -21.72 6.21
N VAL A 322 6.19 -22.56 5.78
CA VAL A 322 5.81 -23.77 6.51
C VAL A 322 6.99 -24.73 6.61
N ALA A 323 7.73 -24.98 5.53
CA ALA A 323 8.91 -25.84 5.55
C ALA A 323 10.04 -25.28 6.46
N GLY A 324 10.26 -23.96 6.46
CA GLY A 324 11.24 -23.31 7.34
C GLY A 324 10.90 -23.43 8.82
N LEU A 325 9.63 -23.21 9.18
CA LEU A 325 9.13 -23.40 10.55
C LEU A 325 9.13 -24.87 10.99
N GLN A 326 8.84 -25.80 10.07
CA GLN A 326 8.92 -27.24 10.33
C GLN A 326 10.37 -27.70 10.61
N ALA A 327 11.34 -27.12 9.91
CA ALA A 327 12.78 -27.30 10.15
C ALA A 327 13.31 -26.60 11.42
N GLY A 328 12.44 -25.92 12.19
CA GLY A 328 12.80 -25.28 13.46
C GLY A 328 13.54 -23.95 13.31
N LYS A 329 13.46 -23.30 12.15
CA LYS A 329 14.14 -22.02 11.89
C LYS A 329 13.21 -20.83 12.11
N PRO A 330 13.70 -19.73 12.74
CA PRO A 330 13.11 -18.41 12.60
C PRO A 330 12.91 -18.01 11.13
N VAL A 331 11.81 -17.29 10.83
CA VAL A 331 11.45 -16.91 9.45
C VAL A 331 11.08 -15.43 9.34
N PHE A 332 11.77 -14.71 8.45
CA PHE A 332 11.27 -13.49 7.84
C PHE A 332 10.48 -13.88 6.57
N CYS A 333 9.25 -13.39 6.41
CA CYS A 333 8.51 -13.50 5.16
C CYS A 333 8.19 -12.11 4.61
N GLU A 334 8.38 -11.89 3.31
CA GLU A 334 7.92 -10.68 2.67
C GLU A 334 6.39 -10.53 2.69
N TRP A 335 5.93 -9.29 2.56
CA TRP A 335 4.51 -8.95 2.59
C TRP A 335 3.88 -9.06 1.18
N PRO A 336 2.64 -9.58 1.06
CA PRO A 336 1.80 -10.22 2.08
C PRO A 336 2.30 -11.60 2.51
N LEU A 337 2.03 -11.95 3.78
CA LEU A 337 2.50 -13.20 4.40
C LEU A 337 2.02 -14.44 3.62
N GLY A 338 0.75 -14.45 3.22
CA GLY A 338 0.18 -15.45 2.30
C GLY A 338 -0.71 -14.79 1.25
N ALA A 339 -1.25 -15.57 0.32
CA ALA A 339 -2.12 -15.05 -0.73
C ALA A 339 -3.48 -14.57 -0.20
N ASN A 340 -3.89 -15.06 0.98
CA ASN A 340 -5.16 -14.76 1.64
C ASN A 340 -5.03 -14.89 3.18
N LEU A 341 -6.10 -14.57 3.91
CA LEU A 341 -6.13 -14.62 5.38
C LEU A 341 -5.89 -16.02 5.96
N ALA A 342 -6.45 -17.08 5.36
CA ALA A 342 -6.33 -18.43 5.90
C ALA A 342 -4.88 -18.95 5.88
N GLU A 343 -4.15 -18.66 4.79
CA GLU A 343 -2.70 -18.99 4.71
C GLU A 343 -1.88 -18.22 5.75
N ALA A 344 -2.20 -16.93 5.96
CA ALA A 344 -1.53 -16.12 6.97
C ALA A 344 -1.80 -16.64 8.39
N GLU A 345 -3.03 -17.06 8.69
CA GLU A 345 -3.40 -17.66 9.98
C GLU A 345 -2.77 -19.04 10.20
N GLU A 346 -2.63 -19.86 9.15
CA GLU A 346 -1.89 -21.13 9.18
C GLU A 346 -0.42 -20.91 9.52
N MET A 347 0.27 -20.02 8.78
CA MET A 347 1.69 -19.72 9.00
C MET A 347 1.96 -19.13 10.39
N ALA A 348 1.14 -18.17 10.83
CA ALA A 348 1.23 -17.62 12.18
C ALA A 348 0.89 -18.67 13.26
N GLY A 349 -0.07 -19.56 12.98
CA GLY A 349 -0.44 -20.69 13.85
C GLY A 349 0.72 -21.65 14.07
N LEU A 350 1.37 -22.10 12.99
CA LEU A 350 2.55 -22.97 13.06
C LEU A 350 3.72 -22.30 13.79
N ALA A 351 3.98 -21.02 13.52
CA ALA A 351 5.03 -20.26 14.21
C ALA A 351 4.81 -20.21 15.73
N ARG A 352 3.57 -19.92 16.17
CA ARG A 352 3.18 -19.96 17.59
C ARG A 352 3.31 -21.37 18.19
N GLN A 353 2.85 -22.41 17.48
CA GLN A 353 2.97 -23.81 17.94
C GLN A 353 4.41 -24.28 18.11
N ARG A 354 5.34 -23.74 17.30
CA ARG A 354 6.77 -24.04 17.39
C ARG A 354 7.56 -23.07 18.28
N SER A 355 6.92 -22.05 18.85
CA SER A 355 7.56 -20.96 19.60
C SER A 355 8.71 -20.26 18.85
N LEU A 356 8.59 -20.15 17.52
CA LEU A 356 9.65 -19.60 16.66
C LEU A 356 9.48 -18.08 16.45
N PRO A 357 10.55 -17.28 16.57
CA PRO A 357 10.55 -15.87 16.17
C PRO A 357 10.20 -15.72 14.69
N THR A 358 9.37 -14.72 14.36
CA THR A 358 9.00 -14.40 12.98
C THR A 358 9.07 -12.90 12.71
N MET A 359 9.22 -12.55 11.43
CA MET A 359 9.23 -11.17 10.95
C MET A 359 8.43 -11.08 9.65
N VAL A 360 7.71 -9.97 9.43
CA VAL A 360 7.02 -9.72 8.15
C VAL A 360 7.55 -8.45 7.47
N GLY A 361 7.51 -8.42 6.13
CA GLY A 361 7.84 -7.27 5.28
C GLY A 361 6.89 -6.07 5.41
N LEU A 362 6.66 -5.57 6.62
CA LEU A 362 5.92 -4.34 6.91
C LEU A 362 6.89 -3.24 7.40
N GLN A 363 7.98 -3.07 6.64
CA GLN A 363 9.13 -2.21 6.95
C GLN A 363 8.79 -0.71 7.10
N GLY A 364 7.62 -0.27 6.62
CA GLY A 364 7.10 1.08 6.90
C GLY A 364 6.93 1.37 8.40
N ARG A 365 6.71 0.33 9.22
CA ARG A 365 6.70 0.44 10.69
C ARG A 365 8.06 0.74 11.30
N SER A 366 9.14 0.61 10.53
CA SER A 366 10.52 0.92 10.91
C SER A 366 11.06 2.17 10.22
N ASP A 367 10.24 2.84 9.41
CA ASP A 367 10.60 4.13 8.81
C ASP A 367 10.76 5.19 9.92
N PRO A 368 11.89 5.91 10.00
CA PRO A 368 12.15 6.86 11.08
C PRO A 368 11.12 7.99 11.16
N THR A 369 10.53 8.41 10.03
CA THR A 369 9.51 9.46 9.97
C THR A 369 8.17 8.95 10.50
N ILE A 370 7.79 7.71 10.17
CA ILE A 370 6.56 7.06 10.67
C ILE A 370 6.64 6.84 12.19
N LEU A 371 7.78 6.36 12.69
CA LEU A 371 8.02 6.20 14.12
C LEU A 371 7.93 7.54 14.86
N TYR A 372 8.48 8.62 14.29
CA TYR A 372 8.37 9.96 14.88
C TYR A 372 6.93 10.49 14.85
N ALA A 373 6.20 10.32 13.75
CA ALA A 373 4.80 10.74 13.64
C ALA A 373 3.90 10.02 14.67
N ARG A 374 4.09 8.71 14.86
CA ARG A 374 3.43 7.93 15.91
C ARG A 374 3.73 8.48 17.30
N ASP A 375 5.01 8.68 17.62
CA ASP A 375 5.42 9.20 18.93
C ASP A 375 4.81 10.58 19.21
N LEU A 376 4.69 11.46 18.20
CA LEU A 376 4.03 12.77 18.32
C LEU A 376 2.52 12.66 18.59
N VAL A 377 1.82 11.74 17.92
CA VAL A 377 0.39 11.48 18.19
C VAL A 377 0.20 10.91 19.60
N GLN A 378 1.03 9.94 20.01
CA GLN A 378 0.98 9.34 21.34
C GLN A 378 1.33 10.33 22.47
N GLN A 379 2.15 11.34 22.20
CA GLN A 379 2.48 12.44 23.11
C GLN A 379 1.42 13.56 23.12
N GLY A 380 0.35 13.45 22.33
CA GLY A 380 -0.72 14.44 22.27
C GLY A 380 -0.32 15.77 21.61
N TYR A 381 0.70 15.78 20.74
CA TYR A 381 1.20 17.02 20.10
C TYR A 381 0.10 17.77 19.32
N ILE A 382 -0.83 17.03 18.70
CA ILE A 382 -2.01 17.54 18.00
C ILE A 382 -3.32 17.41 18.80
N GLY A 383 -3.25 17.05 20.08
CA GLY A 383 -4.42 16.72 20.90
C GLY A 383 -5.11 15.42 20.49
N GLU A 384 -6.39 15.31 20.79
CA GLU A 384 -7.26 14.22 20.31
C GLU A 384 -7.37 14.27 18.78
N VAL A 385 -7.08 13.13 18.11
CA VAL A 385 -7.23 13.00 16.65
C VAL A 385 -8.71 12.96 16.29
N LEU A 386 -9.16 13.88 15.44
CA LEU A 386 -10.53 13.99 14.99
C LEU A 386 -10.76 13.23 13.67
N THR A 387 -9.84 13.39 12.72
CA THR A 387 -9.92 12.73 11.42
C THR A 387 -8.56 12.53 10.76
N ALA A 388 -8.46 11.56 9.86
CA ALA A 388 -7.30 11.37 8.99
C ALA A 388 -7.70 10.97 7.55
N SER A 389 -6.88 11.38 6.58
CA SER A 389 -7.06 11.10 5.16
C SER A 389 -5.79 10.44 4.60
N LEU A 390 -5.93 9.22 4.06
CA LEU A 390 -4.86 8.49 3.41
C LEU A 390 -5.12 8.42 1.89
N SER A 391 -4.19 8.97 1.10
CA SER A 391 -4.23 8.88 -0.36
C SER A 391 -2.95 8.22 -0.88
N THR A 392 -3.12 7.10 -1.58
CA THR A 392 -2.07 6.34 -2.26
C THR A 392 -2.49 6.16 -3.72
N VAL A 393 -2.11 7.12 -4.57
CA VAL A 393 -2.36 7.06 -6.01
C VAL A 393 -1.04 6.79 -6.72
N ALA A 394 -0.90 5.60 -7.28
CA ALA A 394 0.32 5.12 -7.92
C ALA A 394 0.17 5.04 -9.44
N GLN A 395 1.31 5.02 -10.15
CA GLN A 395 1.34 4.81 -11.60
C GLN A 395 0.89 3.38 -11.95
N ALA A 396 -0.19 3.23 -12.71
CA ALA A 396 -0.59 1.96 -13.29
C ALA A 396 0.48 1.47 -14.29
N GLN A 397 0.70 0.16 -14.30
CA GLN A 397 1.74 -0.49 -15.08
C GLN A 397 1.08 -1.42 -16.10
N LEU A 398 0.55 -0.81 -17.15
CA LEU A 398 -0.30 -1.45 -18.16
C LEU A 398 0.45 -2.49 -19.01
N GLN A 399 1.79 -2.47 -19.00
CA GLN A 399 2.62 -3.45 -19.68
C GLN A 399 3.52 -4.17 -18.67
N ARG A 400 3.58 -5.50 -18.71
CA ARG A 400 4.30 -6.35 -17.74
C ARG A 400 5.03 -7.51 -18.40
N GLY A 401 6.24 -7.80 -17.92
CA GLY A 401 6.95 -9.05 -18.25
C GLY A 401 6.54 -10.24 -17.36
N PRO A 402 7.00 -11.47 -17.68
CA PRO A 402 6.67 -12.69 -16.93
C PRO A 402 7.02 -12.66 -15.43
N GLY A 403 7.96 -11.80 -15.01
CA GLY A 403 8.31 -11.54 -13.61
C GLY A 403 7.25 -10.76 -12.81
N ARG A 404 6.22 -10.19 -13.47
CA ARG A 404 5.17 -9.36 -12.85
C ARG A 404 3.75 -9.59 -13.36
N ILE A 405 3.55 -10.19 -14.53
CA ILE A 405 2.21 -10.40 -15.11
C ILE A 405 1.26 -11.17 -14.16
N TRP A 406 1.80 -12.04 -13.31
CA TRP A 406 1.08 -12.78 -12.26
C TRP A 406 0.34 -11.88 -11.24
N GLN A 407 0.73 -10.60 -11.09
CA GLN A 407 0.02 -9.62 -10.26
C GLN A 407 -1.32 -9.16 -10.84
N GLY A 408 -1.63 -9.51 -12.10
CA GLY A 408 -2.94 -9.25 -12.70
C GLY A 408 -4.04 -10.18 -12.17
N VAL A 409 -3.65 -11.31 -11.55
CA VAL A 409 -4.58 -12.31 -11.01
C VAL A 409 -4.78 -12.09 -9.50
N ARG A 410 -6.02 -11.76 -9.10
CA ARG A 410 -6.39 -11.41 -7.72
C ARG A 410 -6.01 -12.50 -6.72
N ALA A 411 -6.26 -13.76 -7.08
CA ALA A 411 -6.02 -14.93 -6.24
C ALA A 411 -4.54 -15.16 -5.89
N ASN A 412 -3.59 -14.53 -6.60
CA ASN A 412 -2.18 -14.57 -6.22
C ASN A 412 -1.81 -13.63 -5.06
N GLY A 413 -2.77 -12.89 -4.50
CA GLY A 413 -2.61 -12.08 -3.28
C GLY A 413 -1.73 -10.83 -3.41
N ALA A 414 -1.10 -10.55 -4.56
CA ALA A 414 -0.24 -9.39 -4.79
C ALA A 414 -0.82 -8.42 -5.82
N ASN A 415 -1.58 -7.43 -5.35
CA ASN A 415 -2.33 -6.48 -6.17
C ASN A 415 -2.30 -5.06 -5.57
N THR A 416 -3.05 -4.10 -6.13
CA THR A 416 -3.03 -2.69 -5.65
C THR A 416 -3.54 -2.56 -4.21
N LEU A 417 -4.56 -3.33 -3.82
CA LEU A 417 -5.07 -3.34 -2.45
C LEU A 417 -4.03 -3.92 -1.48
N THR A 418 -3.42 -5.06 -1.79
CA THR A 418 -2.53 -5.74 -0.84
C THR A 418 -1.13 -5.15 -0.78
N ILE A 419 -0.57 -4.68 -1.90
CA ILE A 419 0.78 -4.11 -1.96
C ILE A 419 0.74 -2.62 -1.60
N ALA A 420 0.21 -1.78 -2.50
CA ALA A 420 0.24 -0.33 -2.31
C ALA A 420 -0.67 0.09 -1.13
N GLY A 421 -1.91 -0.43 -1.11
CA GLY A 421 -2.85 -0.21 -0.02
C GLY A 421 -2.38 -0.83 1.29
N GLY A 422 -2.00 -2.12 1.29
CA GLY A 422 -1.62 -2.83 2.52
C GLY A 422 -0.46 -2.18 3.26
N HIS A 423 0.61 -1.78 2.56
CA HIS A 423 1.70 -1.02 3.18
C HIS A 423 1.27 0.37 3.67
N ALA A 424 0.46 1.11 2.91
CA ALA A 424 0.03 2.46 3.26
C ALA A 424 -0.95 2.48 4.45
N ILE A 425 -1.91 1.55 4.45
CA ILE A 425 -2.89 1.35 5.52
C ILE A 425 -2.20 0.83 6.78
N ASP A 426 -1.26 -0.12 6.67
CA ASP A 426 -0.46 -0.57 7.81
C ASP A 426 0.38 0.58 8.40
N THR A 427 0.96 1.42 7.55
CA THR A 427 1.71 2.63 7.96
C THR A 427 0.81 3.63 8.69
N MET A 428 -0.41 3.86 8.20
CA MET A 428 -1.41 4.68 8.90
C MET A 428 -1.79 4.07 10.26
N CYS A 429 -2.02 2.75 10.31
CA CYS A 429 -2.36 2.06 11.55
C CYS A 429 -1.19 2.05 12.56
N ALA A 430 0.05 2.11 12.08
CA ALA A 430 1.24 2.25 12.92
C ALA A 430 1.32 3.62 13.63
N VAL A 431 0.69 4.66 13.06
CA VAL A 431 0.62 6.02 13.63
C VAL A 431 -0.64 6.23 14.47
N LEU A 432 -1.79 5.71 14.03
CA LEU A 432 -3.12 6.03 14.57
C LEU A 432 -3.79 4.93 15.41
N GLY A 433 -3.21 3.71 15.46
CA GLY A 433 -3.87 2.53 16.01
C GLY A 433 -4.67 1.76 14.95
N GLU A 434 -5.50 0.80 15.36
CA GLU A 434 -6.25 -0.07 14.43
C GLU A 434 -7.64 0.51 14.10
N LEU A 435 -8.23 0.13 12.96
CA LEU A 435 -9.64 0.42 12.66
C LEU A 435 -10.58 -0.43 13.54
N ALA A 436 -11.75 0.11 13.87
CA ALA A 436 -12.82 -0.58 14.59
C ALA A 436 -14.05 -0.88 13.70
N GLU A 437 -14.32 -0.02 12.71
CA GLU A 437 -15.43 -0.17 11.77
C GLU A 437 -15.04 0.43 10.41
N LEU A 438 -15.46 -0.17 9.30
CA LEU A 438 -15.23 0.35 7.95
C LEU A 438 -16.36 0.03 6.99
N ALA A 439 -16.52 0.85 5.95
CA ALA A 439 -17.29 0.57 4.75
C ALA A 439 -16.41 0.80 3.53
N ALA A 440 -16.38 -0.13 2.58
CA ALA A 440 -15.44 -0.12 1.46
C ALA A 440 -16.08 -0.40 0.10
N ARG A 441 -15.38 0.05 -0.95
CA ARG A 441 -15.59 -0.35 -2.34
C ARG A 441 -14.24 -0.72 -2.96
N VAL A 442 -14.14 -1.94 -3.47
CA VAL A 442 -12.97 -2.52 -4.15
C VAL A 442 -13.35 -2.81 -5.59
N SER A 443 -12.56 -2.35 -6.57
CA SER A 443 -12.89 -2.54 -7.98
C SER A 443 -11.65 -2.65 -8.88
N THR A 444 -11.87 -3.27 -10.04
CA THR A 444 -10.97 -3.28 -11.19
C THR A 444 -11.58 -2.40 -12.27
N ARG A 445 -10.85 -1.38 -12.71
CA ARG A 445 -11.19 -0.45 -13.79
C ARG A 445 -10.29 -0.59 -15.01
N ILE A 446 -9.19 -1.33 -14.87
CA ILE A 446 -8.20 -1.66 -15.91
C ILE A 446 -8.19 -3.20 -16.07
N PRO A 447 -9.22 -3.79 -16.71
CA PRO A 447 -9.40 -5.25 -16.78
C PRO A 447 -8.49 -5.95 -17.81
N GLU A 448 -7.61 -5.21 -18.48
CA GLU A 448 -6.61 -5.73 -19.42
C GLU A 448 -5.26 -5.06 -19.18
N TRP A 449 -4.21 -5.87 -19.08
CA TRP A 449 -2.81 -5.44 -19.23
C TRP A 449 -2.22 -6.06 -20.52
N ARG A 450 -0.99 -5.69 -20.87
CA ARG A 450 -0.26 -6.25 -22.00
C ARG A 450 1.05 -6.90 -21.59
N THR A 451 1.47 -7.92 -22.33
CA THR A 451 2.83 -8.46 -22.22
C THR A 451 3.84 -7.48 -22.83
N LEU A 452 5.15 -7.73 -22.66
CA LEU A 452 6.19 -6.92 -23.31
C LEU A 452 6.09 -7.00 -24.86
N GLU A 453 5.57 -8.11 -25.37
CA GLU A 453 5.28 -8.37 -26.79
C GLU A 453 3.90 -7.82 -27.22
N GLY A 454 3.25 -7.00 -26.38
CA GLY A 454 2.00 -6.29 -26.69
C GLY A 454 0.71 -7.10 -26.61
N LYS A 455 0.80 -8.42 -26.35
CA LYS A 455 -0.37 -9.33 -26.28
C LYS A 455 -1.26 -8.96 -25.08
N PRO A 456 -2.60 -8.93 -25.24
CA PRO A 456 -3.51 -8.65 -24.13
C PRO A 456 -3.52 -9.78 -23.09
N VAL A 457 -3.76 -9.42 -21.84
CA VAL A 457 -3.88 -10.33 -20.69
C VAL A 457 -5.01 -9.83 -19.78
N PRO A 458 -6.02 -10.64 -19.46
CA PRO A 458 -7.12 -10.24 -18.58
C PRO A 458 -6.67 -10.07 -17.12
N VAL A 459 -7.33 -9.17 -16.39
CA VAL A 459 -6.99 -8.76 -15.02
C VAL A 459 -8.26 -8.69 -14.16
N ASP A 460 -8.24 -9.37 -13.01
CA ASP A 460 -9.26 -9.31 -11.94
C ASP A 460 -8.70 -8.74 -10.62
N SER A 461 -7.39 -8.50 -10.55
CA SER A 461 -6.76 -7.72 -9.47
C SER A 461 -7.38 -6.32 -9.36
N PRO A 462 -7.65 -5.82 -8.15
CA PRO A 462 -8.19 -4.48 -7.95
C PRO A 462 -7.14 -3.39 -8.26
N ASP A 463 -7.64 -2.25 -8.74
CA ASP A 463 -6.86 -1.04 -9.08
C ASP A 463 -7.48 0.26 -8.53
N SER A 464 -8.71 0.22 -8.01
CA SER A 464 -9.37 1.35 -7.37
C SER A 464 -10.12 0.87 -6.13
N ILE A 465 -9.68 1.38 -4.98
CA ILE A 465 -10.20 1.06 -3.65
C ILE A 465 -10.50 2.36 -2.91
N SER A 466 -11.71 2.46 -2.35
CA SER A 466 -12.10 3.51 -1.42
C SER A 466 -12.62 2.88 -0.14
N VAL A 467 -12.20 3.40 1.01
CA VAL A 467 -12.67 2.99 2.34
C VAL A 467 -12.99 4.23 3.15
N VAL A 468 -14.10 4.21 3.87
CA VAL A 468 -14.37 5.13 4.99
C VAL A 468 -14.55 4.29 6.25
N GLY A 469 -14.20 4.81 7.42
CA GLY A 469 -14.29 4.06 8.66
C GLY A 469 -13.87 4.85 9.88
N ARG A 470 -13.85 4.18 11.03
CA ARG A 470 -13.52 4.77 12.32
C ARG A 470 -12.44 3.96 13.03
N MET A 471 -11.46 4.67 13.57
CA MET A 471 -10.37 4.11 14.37
C MET A 471 -10.87 3.62 15.73
N ALA A 472 -10.13 2.73 16.37
CA ALA A 472 -10.38 2.32 17.76
C ALA A 472 -10.37 3.50 18.76
N SER A 473 -9.67 4.59 18.42
CA SER A 473 -9.66 5.86 19.17
C SER A 473 -10.89 6.74 18.96
N GLY A 474 -11.78 6.41 18.02
CA GLY A 474 -12.96 7.21 17.67
C GLY A 474 -12.78 8.17 16.49
N ALA A 475 -11.54 8.39 16.02
CA ALA A 475 -11.26 9.24 14.85
C ALA A 475 -11.88 8.68 13.56
N GLU A 476 -12.52 9.52 12.75
CA GLU A 476 -13.12 9.13 11.46
C GLU A 476 -12.09 9.26 10.32
N VAL A 477 -11.98 8.26 9.45
CA VAL A 477 -10.93 8.16 8.43
C VAL A 477 -11.46 7.89 7.03
N SER A 478 -10.79 8.49 6.05
CA SER A 478 -10.97 8.21 4.62
C SER A 478 -9.68 7.66 4.02
N ILE A 479 -9.81 6.66 3.15
CA ILE A 479 -8.69 5.98 2.50
C ILE A 479 -9.02 5.82 1.01
N ASN A 480 -8.13 6.32 0.15
CA ASN A 480 -8.18 6.14 -1.29
C ASN A 480 -6.88 5.50 -1.78
N VAL A 481 -6.98 4.31 -2.37
CA VAL A 481 -5.85 3.59 -2.96
C VAL A 481 -6.17 3.32 -4.43
N ALA A 482 -5.35 3.83 -5.34
CA ALA A 482 -5.58 3.70 -6.77
C ALA A 482 -4.29 3.46 -7.57
N ALA A 483 -4.41 2.74 -8.68
CA ALA A 483 -3.40 2.66 -9.73
C ALA A 483 -3.95 3.30 -11.00
N VAL A 484 -3.40 4.43 -11.43
CA VAL A 484 -3.94 5.25 -12.54
C VAL A 484 -2.97 5.34 -13.74
N PRO A 485 -3.45 5.37 -15.00
CA PRO A 485 -2.56 5.39 -16.17
C PRO A 485 -1.68 6.63 -16.32
N SER A 486 -2.08 7.78 -15.77
CA SER A 486 -1.39 9.06 -15.93
C SER A 486 -1.56 9.94 -14.69
N HIS A 487 -0.59 10.83 -14.45
CA HIS A 487 -0.62 11.87 -13.41
C HIS A 487 -1.03 11.39 -11.99
N PRO A 488 -0.41 10.31 -11.46
CA PRO A 488 -0.65 9.88 -10.08
C PRO A 488 -0.22 10.95 -9.07
N SER A 489 -1.06 11.22 -8.07
CA SER A 489 -0.79 12.23 -7.03
C SER A 489 0.16 11.76 -5.92
N GLY A 490 0.67 10.52 -6.00
CA GLY A 490 1.67 9.98 -5.09
C GLY A 490 1.08 9.48 -3.76
N ASN A 491 1.83 9.64 -2.68
CA ASN A 491 1.45 9.14 -1.36
C ASN A 491 1.41 10.26 -0.31
N ARG A 492 0.27 10.38 0.37
CA ARG A 492 0.04 11.38 1.41
C ARG A 492 -0.86 10.83 2.53
N LEU A 493 -0.47 11.03 3.77
CA LEU A 493 -1.28 10.82 4.96
C LEU A 493 -1.45 12.16 5.69
N GLU A 494 -2.69 12.55 5.97
CA GLU A 494 -3.06 13.77 6.68
C GLU A 494 -3.75 13.37 7.98
N ILE A 495 -3.40 14.01 9.09
CA ILE A 495 -3.92 13.70 10.43
C ILE A 495 -4.28 15.02 11.10
N TYR A 496 -5.54 15.19 11.47
CA TYR A 496 -6.06 16.40 12.07
C TYR A 496 -6.57 16.11 13.48
N GLY A 497 -6.02 16.80 14.48
CA GLY A 497 -6.47 16.75 15.86
C GLY A 497 -6.95 18.11 16.36
N ARG A 498 -7.41 18.17 17.62
CA ARG A 498 -7.93 19.41 18.24
C ARG A 498 -6.92 20.56 18.28
N ASP A 499 -5.65 20.23 18.51
CA ASP A 499 -4.60 21.22 18.81
C ASP A 499 -3.59 21.41 17.66
N GLY A 500 -3.75 20.69 16.55
CA GLY A 500 -2.84 20.78 15.41
C GLY A 500 -3.06 19.71 14.33
N ALA A 501 -2.13 19.65 13.38
CA ALA A 501 -2.15 18.68 12.28
C ALA A 501 -0.75 18.11 12.00
N LEU A 502 -0.71 16.87 11.50
CA LEU A 502 0.46 16.23 10.91
C LEU A 502 0.16 15.89 9.44
N VAL A 503 1.14 16.07 8.56
CA VAL A 503 1.06 15.64 7.15
C VAL A 503 2.34 14.89 6.79
N ILE A 504 2.20 13.64 6.36
CA ILE A 504 3.29 12.82 5.84
C ILE A 504 3.15 12.77 4.31
N ARG A 505 4.24 13.03 3.58
CA ARG A 505 4.32 12.90 2.11
C ARG A 505 5.46 11.98 1.71
N ALA A 506 5.27 11.21 0.64
CA ALA A 506 6.30 10.37 0.07
C ALA A 506 6.29 10.43 -1.47
N ASN A 507 7.48 10.60 -2.06
CA ASN A 507 7.66 10.57 -3.51
C ASN A 507 7.60 9.13 -4.06
N GLY A 508 7.94 8.14 -3.22
CA GLY A 508 7.71 6.72 -3.45
C GLY A 508 6.52 6.20 -2.63
N ALA A 509 6.49 4.90 -2.33
CA ALA A 509 5.55 4.33 -1.38
C ALA A 509 5.96 4.62 0.07
N LEU A 510 4.99 4.81 0.96
CA LEU A 510 5.21 5.14 2.39
C LEU A 510 6.10 4.12 3.13
N SER A 511 6.09 2.85 2.73
CA SER A 511 6.95 1.82 3.31
C SER A 511 8.43 1.92 2.91
N LEU A 512 8.74 2.61 1.80
CA LEU A 512 10.10 2.70 1.25
C LEU A 512 10.81 4.00 1.62
N GLY A 513 10.06 5.08 1.78
CA GLY A 513 10.60 6.41 2.04
C GLY A 513 11.51 6.94 0.90
N PRO A 514 12.33 7.98 1.19
CA PRO A 514 12.30 8.78 2.42
C PRO A 514 10.98 9.56 2.54
N ASN A 515 10.35 9.47 3.72
CA ASN A 515 9.10 10.15 4.02
C ASN A 515 9.36 11.55 4.62
N GLN A 516 8.66 12.58 4.15
CA GLN A 516 8.66 13.92 4.74
C GLN A 516 7.51 14.06 5.74
N LEU A 517 7.79 14.47 6.99
CA LEU A 517 6.79 14.88 7.97
C LEU A 517 6.73 16.41 8.06
N HIS A 518 5.51 16.94 8.07
CA HIS A 518 5.20 18.31 8.44
C HIS A 518 4.24 18.33 9.64
N ALA A 519 4.35 19.34 10.48
CA ALA A 519 3.48 19.55 11.64
C ALA A 519 3.20 21.03 11.88
N GLY A 520 2.04 21.35 12.48
CA GLY A 520 1.70 22.69 12.96
C GLY A 520 0.68 22.62 14.09
N ARG A 521 0.66 23.61 14.99
CA ARG A 521 -0.25 23.65 16.15
C ARG A 521 -1.12 24.90 16.15
N GLY A 522 -2.38 24.78 16.58
CA GLY A 522 -3.33 25.89 16.65
C GLY A 522 -3.51 26.64 15.34
N LYS A 523 -2.87 27.82 15.22
CA LYS A 523 -2.88 28.68 14.02
C LYS A 523 -1.50 28.83 13.35
N GLU A 524 -0.50 28.06 13.79
CA GLU A 524 0.85 28.08 13.24
C GLU A 524 0.90 27.40 11.87
N SER A 525 1.65 27.98 10.92
CA SER A 525 1.92 27.37 9.62
C SER A 525 2.63 26.02 9.77
N MET A 526 2.28 25.03 8.94
CA MET A 526 2.91 23.70 9.01
C MET A 526 4.38 23.73 8.59
N VAL A 527 5.29 23.53 9.55
CA VAL A 527 6.73 23.42 9.33
C VAL A 527 7.15 21.99 9.01
N ALA A 528 8.28 21.82 8.31
CA ALA A 528 8.91 20.51 8.17
C ALA A 528 9.50 20.05 9.51
N MET A 529 9.41 18.75 9.81
CA MET A 529 9.85 18.16 11.07
C MET A 529 11.05 17.22 10.83
N PRO A 530 12.31 17.69 11.05
CA PRO A 530 13.49 16.85 10.89
C PRO A 530 13.45 15.67 11.86
N VAL A 531 13.67 14.45 11.38
CA VAL A 531 13.56 13.24 12.20
C VAL A 531 14.73 13.12 13.18
N PRO A 532 14.49 13.09 14.52
CA PRO A 532 15.52 12.90 15.53
C PRO A 532 16.33 11.61 15.35
N ALA A 533 17.62 11.65 15.69
CA ALA A 533 18.53 10.52 15.55
C ALA A 533 18.05 9.25 16.28
N LYS A 534 17.30 9.37 17.39
CA LYS A 534 16.77 8.23 18.16
C LYS A 534 15.81 7.30 17.40
N TYR A 535 15.37 7.66 16.19
CA TYR A 535 14.53 6.81 15.33
C TYR A 535 15.33 6.13 14.19
N LYS A 536 16.66 6.30 14.15
CA LYS A 536 17.56 5.72 13.15
C LYS A 536 18.43 4.66 13.82
N PHE A 537 18.10 3.38 13.60
CA PHE A 537 18.74 2.22 14.21
C PHE A 537 19.89 1.66 13.33
N THR A 538 19.93 2.05 12.06
CA THR A 538 20.94 1.64 11.08
C THR A 538 22.21 2.51 11.15
N PRO A 539 23.41 1.96 10.89
CA PRO A 539 24.64 2.75 10.77
C PRO A 539 24.58 3.87 9.72
N GLU A 540 25.44 4.87 9.87
CA GLU A 540 25.71 5.85 8.82
C GLU A 540 26.28 5.15 7.57
N GLY A 541 25.97 5.66 6.37
CA GLY A 541 26.29 5.01 5.10
C GLY A 541 25.36 3.86 4.69
N THR A 542 24.36 3.50 5.51
CA THR A 542 23.31 2.54 5.10
C THR A 542 22.62 3.01 3.81
N PRO A 543 22.53 2.18 2.75
CA PRO A 543 22.02 2.62 1.46
C PRO A 543 20.58 3.15 1.50
N ALA A 544 20.31 4.21 0.74
CA ALA A 544 19.01 4.86 0.67
C ALA A 544 18.00 4.11 -0.23
N GLY A 545 16.72 4.45 -0.10
CA GLY A 545 15.64 3.86 -0.90
C GLY A 545 15.24 2.47 -0.41
N GLN A 546 15.00 1.53 -1.34
CA GLN A 546 14.47 0.18 -1.06
C GLN A 546 15.10 -0.56 0.15
N PRO A 547 16.43 -0.57 0.36
CA PRO A 547 17.02 -1.25 1.50
C PRO A 547 16.89 -0.51 2.84
N TYR A 548 16.66 0.80 2.85
CA TYR A 548 16.83 1.62 4.06
C TYR A 548 15.91 1.17 5.20
N ASN A 549 14.59 1.14 4.94
CA ASN A 549 13.61 0.73 5.94
C ASN A 549 13.66 -0.79 6.25
N VAL A 550 14.13 -1.61 5.31
CA VAL A 550 14.41 -3.04 5.55
C VAL A 550 15.58 -3.21 6.53
N ALA A 551 16.63 -2.39 6.40
CA ALA A 551 17.73 -2.35 7.36
C ALA A 551 17.28 -1.82 8.74
N GLN A 552 16.39 -0.81 8.80
CA GLN A 552 15.79 -0.36 10.07
C GLN A 552 15.01 -1.50 10.75
N ALA A 553 14.25 -2.30 9.98
CA ALA A 553 13.52 -3.45 10.50
C ALA A 553 14.45 -4.55 11.03
N TYR A 554 15.48 -4.92 10.28
CA TYR A 554 16.49 -5.89 10.76
C TYR A 554 17.25 -5.39 11.99
N ALA A 555 17.66 -4.12 12.04
CA ALA A 555 18.34 -3.56 13.21
C ALA A 555 17.49 -3.68 14.47
N ARG A 556 16.22 -3.23 14.40
CA ARG A 556 15.25 -3.37 15.51
C ARG A 556 14.98 -4.82 15.90
N ALA A 557 14.95 -5.74 14.94
CA ALA A 557 14.74 -7.16 15.23
C ALA A 557 15.95 -7.78 15.95
N ALA A 558 17.17 -7.46 15.54
CA ALA A 558 18.39 -7.86 16.24
C ALA A 558 18.47 -7.25 17.66
N ASP A 559 17.96 -6.04 17.87
CA ASP A 559 17.86 -5.44 19.21
C ASP A 559 16.81 -6.13 20.09
N ALA A 560 15.63 -6.43 19.54
CA ALA A 560 14.58 -7.18 20.25
C ALA A 560 15.08 -8.57 20.69
N VAL A 561 15.72 -9.32 19.78
CA VAL A 561 16.31 -10.65 20.08
C VAL A 561 17.41 -10.55 21.13
N ARG A 562 18.33 -9.58 21.01
CA ARG A 562 19.40 -9.36 22.01
C ARG A 562 18.86 -8.92 23.38
N GLY A 563 17.72 -8.23 23.42
CA GLY A 563 17.00 -7.91 24.66
C GLY A 563 16.16 -9.04 25.24
N GLY A 564 16.11 -10.22 24.60
CA GLY A 564 15.26 -11.34 25.02
C GLY A 564 13.76 -11.12 24.80
N GLY A 565 13.39 -10.15 23.96
CA GLY A 565 12.01 -9.81 23.63
C GLY A 565 11.55 -10.35 22.26
N ALA A 566 10.26 -10.24 22.00
CA ALA A 566 9.69 -10.44 20.67
C ALA A 566 9.77 -9.14 19.85
N PHE A 567 9.95 -9.26 18.53
CA PHE A 567 9.86 -8.14 17.60
C PHE A 567 8.39 -7.82 17.27
N ASP A 568 8.04 -6.55 17.13
CA ASP A 568 6.65 -6.09 16.97
C ASP A 568 6.09 -6.21 15.54
N VAL A 569 6.93 -6.53 14.56
CA VAL A 569 6.55 -6.65 13.14
C VAL A 569 6.64 -8.12 12.70
N ASP A 570 5.80 -8.96 13.31
CA ASP A 570 5.81 -10.42 13.22
C ASP A 570 4.63 -11.01 12.40
N PHE A 571 4.46 -12.34 12.41
CA PHE A 571 3.33 -12.98 11.72
C PHE A 571 1.96 -12.71 12.39
N ASN A 572 1.90 -12.40 13.70
CA ASN A 572 0.65 -12.00 14.34
C ASN A 572 0.23 -10.60 13.86
N LEU A 573 1.18 -9.68 13.70
CA LEU A 573 0.98 -8.38 13.06
C LEU A 573 0.46 -8.56 11.62
N ALA A 574 1.04 -9.49 10.85
CA ALA A 574 0.62 -9.80 9.49
C ALA A 574 -0.83 -10.32 9.42
N VAL A 575 -1.22 -11.24 10.32
CA VAL A 575 -2.59 -11.76 10.39
C VAL A 575 -3.61 -10.66 10.60
N ARG A 576 -3.39 -9.71 11.53
CA ARG A 576 -4.33 -8.59 11.74
C ARG A 576 -4.45 -7.70 10.49
N ARG A 577 -3.38 -7.54 9.72
CA ARG A 577 -3.40 -6.83 8.42
C ARG A 577 -4.19 -7.60 7.36
N HIS A 578 -4.06 -8.92 7.30
CA HIS A 578 -4.93 -9.75 6.46
C HIS A 578 -6.40 -9.69 6.89
N LYS A 579 -6.72 -9.62 8.19
CA LYS A 579 -8.11 -9.45 8.68
C LYS A 579 -8.71 -8.11 8.27
N LEU A 580 -7.92 -7.04 8.30
CA LEU A 580 -8.33 -5.72 7.82
C LEU A 580 -8.62 -5.72 6.30
N ILE A 581 -7.75 -6.34 5.51
CA ILE A 581 -7.94 -6.48 4.05
C ILE A 581 -9.15 -7.36 3.72
N ASP A 582 -9.31 -8.48 4.40
CA ASP A 582 -10.48 -9.35 4.24
C ASP A 582 -11.78 -8.62 4.63
N ALA A 583 -11.78 -7.82 5.70
CA ALA A 583 -12.92 -6.96 6.04
C ALA A 583 -13.24 -5.92 4.95
N ILE A 584 -12.23 -5.33 4.31
CA ILE A 584 -12.40 -4.42 3.16
C ILE A 584 -13.03 -5.16 1.96
N GLU A 585 -12.57 -6.38 1.65
CA GLU A 585 -13.13 -7.22 0.58
C GLU A 585 -14.59 -7.59 0.89
N ARG A 586 -14.88 -8.12 2.10
CA ARG A 586 -16.23 -8.49 2.56
C ARG A 586 -17.19 -7.30 2.58
N SER A 587 -16.73 -6.13 3.01
CA SER A 587 -17.54 -4.90 3.00
C SER A 587 -17.95 -4.53 1.57
N SER A 588 -17.01 -4.54 0.63
CA SER A 588 -17.28 -4.26 -0.78
C SER A 588 -18.16 -5.32 -1.45
N ALA A 589 -18.04 -6.60 -1.05
CA ALA A 589 -18.86 -7.68 -1.59
C ALA A 589 -20.30 -7.67 -1.08
N THR A 590 -20.52 -7.20 0.16
CA THR A 590 -21.84 -7.17 0.82
C THR A 590 -22.55 -5.82 0.72
N GLY A 591 -21.85 -4.75 0.35
CA GLY A 591 -22.37 -3.38 0.36
C GLY A 591 -22.69 -2.85 1.76
N ARG A 592 -22.03 -3.37 2.80
CA ARG A 592 -22.31 -3.08 4.22
C ARG A 592 -21.05 -2.68 4.97
N ALA A 593 -21.23 -1.91 6.04
CA ALA A 593 -20.18 -1.67 7.02
C ALA A 593 -19.81 -2.98 7.74
N VAL A 594 -18.53 -3.16 8.04
CA VAL A 594 -17.94 -4.31 8.74
C VAL A 594 -17.23 -3.79 9.98
N ARG A 595 -17.51 -4.39 11.13
CA ARG A 595 -16.75 -4.18 12.37
C ARG A 595 -15.57 -5.13 12.43
N LEU A 596 -14.53 -4.70 13.14
CA LEU A 596 -13.30 -5.44 13.34
C LEU A 596 -13.19 -5.85 14.81
N ASP A 597 -12.97 -7.14 15.04
CA ASP A 597 -12.56 -7.66 16.34
C ASP A 597 -11.12 -7.21 16.63
N GLN A 598 -10.85 -6.70 17.84
CA GLN A 598 -9.58 -6.05 18.22
C GLN A 598 -8.58 -7.00 18.89
#